data_AF-A0A3S4FMF1-F1
#
_entry.id   AF-A0A3S4FMF1-F1
#
_cell.length_a   1.000
_cell.length_b   1.000
_cell.length_c   1.000
_cell.angle_alpha   90.00
_cell.angle_beta   90.00
_cell.angle_gamma   90.00
#
_symmetry.space_group_name_H-M   'P 1'
#
loop_
_entity.id
_entity.type
_entity.pdbx_description
1 polymer ?
#
loop_
_entity_poly.entity_id
_entity_poly.type
_entity_poly.pdbx_seq_one_letter_code
_entity_poly.pdbx_strand_id
1 'polypeptide(L)'
;MATGIDEHNNYAVDFIEACADIKTHLPHAMISGGVSNVSFSFRGNDPVREAIHAVFLYHAIRNGMDMGIVNAGQLAIYDDLSAELRDAVEDVGAQPPAGRH
;
A
#
# COMPACT_ATOMS: atom_id res chain seq x y z
N MET A 1 11.15 10.04 -0.71
CA MET A 1 10.39 10.80 -1.73
C MET A 1 10.76 10.32 -3.12
N ALA A 2 9.83 9.71 -3.87
CA ALA A 2 10.13 9.17 -5.20
C ALA A 2 8.90 9.13 -6.12
N THR A 3 8.68 10.24 -6.82
CA THR A 3 7.96 10.35 -8.12
C THR A 3 8.33 11.69 -8.78
N GLY A 4 8.64 12.72 -7.99
CA GLY A 4 8.87 14.08 -8.49
C GLY A 4 7.57 14.79 -8.93
N ILE A 5 6.41 14.20 -8.64
CA ILE A 5 5.08 14.76 -8.89
C ILE A 5 4.29 14.54 -7.60
N ASP A 6 4.11 15.62 -6.82
CA ASP A 6 3.49 15.60 -5.49
C ASP A 6 2.09 14.97 -5.50
N GLU A 7 1.38 15.04 -6.63
CA GLU A 7 0.06 14.44 -6.82
C GLU A 7 0.03 12.91 -6.71
N HIS A 8 1.16 12.21 -6.85
CA HIS A 8 1.21 10.74 -6.73
C HIS A 8 1.49 10.25 -5.31
N ASN A 9 1.91 11.13 -4.40
CA ASN A 9 2.31 10.74 -3.04
C ASN A 9 1.12 10.17 -2.23
N ASN A 10 -0.11 10.58 -2.57
CA ASN A 10 -1.30 10.17 -1.84
C ASN A 10 -2.06 8.99 -2.46
N TYR A 11 -1.66 8.47 -3.63
CA TYR A 11 -2.47 7.43 -4.31
C TYR A 11 -2.62 6.14 -3.51
N ALA A 12 -1.60 5.76 -2.75
CA ALA A 12 -1.68 4.62 -1.86
C ALA A 12 -2.63 4.89 -0.67
N VAL A 13 -2.53 6.08 -0.06
CA VAL A 13 -3.44 6.52 1.02
C VAL A 13 -4.88 6.58 0.53
N ASP A 14 -5.14 7.25 -0.60
CA ASP A 14 -6.48 7.42 -1.19
C ASP A 14 -7.12 6.06 -1.49
N PHE A 15 -6.33 5.09 -1.99
CA PHE A 15 -6.83 3.74 -2.22
C PHE A 15 -7.22 3.05 -0.91
N ILE A 16 -6.41 3.18 0.13
CA ILE A 16 -6.66 2.57 1.45
C ILE A 16 -7.92 3.18 2.09
N GLU A 17 -8.08 4.51 2.02
CA GLU A 17 -9.28 5.19 2.53
C GLU A 17 -10.53 4.79 1.72
N ALA A 18 -10.42 4.72 0.40
CA ALA A 18 -11.51 4.25 -0.45
C ALA A 18 -11.91 2.80 -0.13
N CYS A 19 -10.99 1.94 0.31
CA CYS A 19 -11.33 0.60 0.75
C CYS A 19 -12.32 0.64 1.93
N ALA A 20 -12.02 1.45 2.94
CA ALA A 20 -12.86 1.60 4.12
C ALA A 20 -14.24 2.19 3.77
N ASP A 21 -14.25 3.21 2.90
CA ASP A 21 -15.49 3.84 2.43
C ASP A 21 -16.36 2.85 1.64
N ILE A 22 -15.78 2.07 0.74
CA ILE A 22 -16.50 1.06 -0.04
C ILE A 22 -17.07 -0.01 0.89
N LYS A 23 -16.29 -0.52 1.85
CA LYS A 23 -16.81 -1.51 2.81
C LYS A 23 -17.93 -0.98 3.69
N THR A 24 -17.89 0.31 4.02
CA THR A 24 -18.93 0.96 4.82
C THR A 24 -20.23 1.13 4.03
N HIS A 25 -20.15 1.57 2.78
CA HIS A 25 -21.34 1.93 1.99
C HIS A 25 -21.86 0.80 1.08
N LEU A 26 -20.99 -0.15 0.71
CA LEU A 26 -21.26 -1.25 -0.21
C LEU A 26 -20.77 -2.58 0.40
N PRO A 27 -21.42 -3.09 1.46
CA PRO A 27 -20.90 -4.18 2.30
C PRO A 27 -20.69 -5.53 1.57
N HIS A 28 -21.23 -5.67 0.36
CA HIS A 28 -21.07 -6.88 -0.47
C HIS A 28 -20.08 -6.70 -1.62
N ALA A 29 -19.56 -5.49 -1.84
CA ALA A 29 -18.56 -5.25 -2.85
C ALA A 29 -17.22 -5.85 -2.41
N MET A 30 -16.55 -6.52 -3.35
CA MET A 30 -15.17 -6.96 -3.18
C MET A 30 -14.22 -5.92 -3.78
N ILE A 31 -13.06 -5.77 -3.16
CA ILE A 31 -12.07 -4.76 -3.51
C ILE A 31 -10.78 -5.45 -3.93
N SER A 32 -10.28 -5.06 -5.10
CA SER A 32 -9.03 -5.58 -5.67
C SER A 32 -8.18 -4.47 -6.29
N GLY A 33 -6.86 -4.67 -6.32
CA GLY A 33 -5.90 -3.68 -6.83
C GLY A 33 -4.59 -4.30 -7.30
N GLY A 34 -3.95 -3.66 -8.28
CA GLY A 34 -2.63 -4.03 -8.79
C GLY A 34 -1.51 -3.43 -7.94
N VAL A 35 -0.84 -4.25 -7.14
CA VAL A 35 0.12 -3.78 -6.12
C VAL A 35 1.41 -3.23 -6.74
N SER A 36 1.85 -3.81 -7.87
CA SER A 36 3.08 -3.40 -8.55
C SER A 36 3.13 -1.92 -8.97
N ASN A 37 1.96 -1.29 -9.15
CA ASN A 37 1.83 0.10 -9.59
C ASN A 37 2.31 1.09 -8.51
N VAL A 38 2.11 0.77 -7.23
CA VAL A 38 2.48 1.63 -6.09
C VAL A 38 4.01 1.84 -6.02
N SER A 39 4.78 0.88 -6.53
CA SER A 39 6.24 0.88 -6.48
C SER A 39 6.92 1.38 -7.77
N PHE A 40 6.19 1.96 -8.72
CA PHE A 40 6.68 2.21 -10.09
C PHE A 40 7.96 3.06 -10.13
N SER A 41 8.08 4.05 -9.26
CA SER A 41 9.25 4.95 -9.18
C SER A 41 10.53 4.28 -8.70
N PHE A 42 10.42 3.08 -8.12
CA PHE A 42 11.54 2.33 -7.55
C PHE A 42 11.96 1.16 -8.43
N ARG A 43 11.58 1.16 -9.72
CA ARG A 43 12.02 0.15 -10.70
C ARG A 43 13.54 -0.03 -10.65
N GLY A 44 13.97 -1.29 -10.57
CA GLY A 44 15.38 -1.65 -10.44
C GLY A 44 15.88 -1.79 -8.99
N ASN A 45 15.06 -1.43 -7.99
CA ASN A 45 15.34 -1.67 -6.58
C ASN A 45 14.30 -2.62 -5.98
N ASP A 46 14.44 -3.92 -6.28
CA ASP A 46 13.46 -4.93 -5.87
C ASP A 46 13.26 -5.01 -4.35
N PRO A 47 14.30 -4.96 -3.47
CA PRO A 47 14.08 -4.97 -2.02
C PRO A 47 13.16 -3.84 -1.52
N VAL A 48 13.32 -2.62 -2.05
CA VAL A 48 12.44 -1.50 -1.69
C VAL A 48 11.04 -1.68 -2.25
N ARG A 49 10.91 -2.21 -3.47
CA ARG A 49 9.60 -2.48 -4.07
C ARG A 49 8.81 -3.53 -3.29
N GLU A 50 9.46 -4.61 -2.89
CA GLU A 50 8.86 -5.68 -2.09
C GLU A 50 8.40 -5.16 -0.71
N ALA A 51 9.20 -4.31 -0.08
CA ALA A 51 8.81 -3.64 1.17
C ALA A 51 7.59 -2.73 0.97
N ILE A 52 7.56 -1.91 -0.09
CA ILE A 52 6.38 -1.09 -0.45
C ILE A 52 5.14 -1.95 -0.63
N HIS A 53 5.25 -3.09 -1.32
CA HIS A 53 4.12 -4.00 -1.55
C HIS A 53 3.59 -4.58 -0.24
N ALA A 54 4.50 -5.04 0.64
CA ALA A 54 4.15 -5.62 1.92
C ALA A 54 3.44 -4.61 2.84
N VAL A 55 3.97 -3.39 2.96
CA VAL A 55 3.38 -2.32 3.77
C VAL A 55 2.03 -1.88 3.20
N PHE A 56 1.95 -1.64 1.89
CA PHE A 56 0.69 -1.27 1.23
C PHE A 56 -0.40 -2.32 1.45
N LEU A 57 -0.10 -3.60 1.22
CA LEU A 57 -1.06 -4.69 1.40
C LEU A 57 -1.48 -4.83 2.86
N TYR A 58 -0.55 -4.69 3.80
CA TYR A 58 -0.86 -4.72 5.23
C TYR A 58 -1.92 -3.68 5.59
N HIS A 59 -1.76 -2.42 5.17
CA HIS A 59 -2.74 -1.38 5.46
C HIS A 59 -4.03 -1.51 4.65
N ALA A 60 -3.95 -1.85 3.36
CA ALA A 60 -5.13 -1.98 2.50
C ALA A 60 -6.04 -3.13 2.96
N ILE A 61 -5.48 -4.29 3.31
CA ILE A 61 -6.26 -5.44 3.82
C ILE A 61 -6.93 -5.07 5.14
N ARG A 62 -6.23 -4.37 6.05
CA ARG A 62 -6.81 -3.90 7.32
C ARG A 62 -7.95 -2.90 7.12
N ASN A 63 -8.00 -2.20 5.99
CA ASN A 63 -9.09 -1.31 5.59
C ASN A 63 -10.11 -1.97 4.65
N GLY A 64 -10.03 -3.29 4.45
CA GLY A 64 -11.06 -4.05 3.76
C GLY A 64 -10.75 -4.43 2.32
N MET A 65 -9.50 -4.31 1.85
CA MET A 65 -9.11 -4.94 0.58
C MET A 65 -9.20 -6.47 0.68
N ASP A 66 -9.88 -7.13 -0.27
CA ASP A 66 -10.10 -8.58 -0.24
C ASP A 66 -9.08 -9.35 -1.09
N MET A 67 -8.62 -8.73 -2.18
CA MET A 67 -7.77 -9.38 -3.19
C MET A 67 -6.70 -8.44 -3.71
N GLY A 68 -5.52 -8.97 -4.06
CA GLY A 68 -4.46 -8.20 -4.71
C GLY A 68 -3.88 -8.93 -5.90
N ILE A 69 -3.65 -8.21 -7.00
CA ILE A 69 -2.86 -8.71 -8.13
C ILE A 69 -1.39 -8.44 -7.80
N VAL A 70 -0.68 -9.50 -7.40
CA VAL A 70 0.70 -9.46 -6.90
C VAL A 70 1.62 -10.36 -7.71
N ASN A 71 2.93 -10.07 -7.66
CA ASN A 71 3.93 -11.07 -7.98
C ASN A 71 4.20 -11.91 -6.71
N ALA A 72 3.62 -13.11 -6.64
CA ALA A 72 3.73 -13.97 -5.45
C ALA A 72 5.18 -14.39 -5.11
N GLY A 73 6.09 -14.41 -6.10
CA GLY A 73 7.51 -14.71 -5.88
C GLY A 73 8.32 -13.53 -5.33
N GLN A 74 7.75 -12.33 -5.31
CA GLN A 74 8.38 -11.08 -4.86
C GLN A 74 7.49 -10.39 -3.82
N LEU A 75 6.92 -11.16 -2.89
CA LEU A 75 6.11 -10.62 -1.81
C LEU A 75 6.85 -10.83 -0.49
N ALA A 76 7.36 -9.73 0.08
CA ALA A 76 7.96 -9.75 1.41
C ALA A 76 6.90 -9.95 2.50
N ILE A 77 7.30 -10.58 3.61
CA ILE A 77 6.47 -10.66 4.81
C ILE A 77 6.68 -9.37 5.60
N TYR A 78 5.59 -8.66 5.93
CA TYR A 78 5.64 -7.37 6.61
C TYR A 78 6.44 -7.43 7.94
N ASP A 79 6.28 -8.50 8.71
CA ASP A 79 6.97 -8.69 10.00
C ASP A 79 8.47 -9.01 9.85
N ASP A 80 8.92 -9.41 8.66
CA ASP A 80 10.34 -9.70 8.38
C ASP A 80 11.10 -8.46 7.89
N LEU A 81 10.40 -7.36 7.61
CA LEU A 81 11.04 -6.10 7.23
C LEU A 81 11.82 -5.50 8.41
N SER A 82 13.00 -4.93 8.15
CA SER A 82 13.70 -4.16 9.16
C SER A 82 12.86 -2.94 9.56
N ALA A 83 12.89 -2.56 10.84
CA ALA A 83 12.12 -1.42 11.34
C ALA A 83 12.44 -0.14 10.55
N GLU A 84 13.72 0.12 10.26
CA GLU A 84 14.14 1.28 9.46
C GLU A 84 13.52 1.29 8.05
N LEU A 85 13.50 0.14 7.36
CA LEU A 85 12.93 0.05 6.02
C LEU A 85 11.41 0.19 6.05
N ARG A 86 10.76 -0.43 7.03
CA ARG A 86 9.31 -0.35 7.22
C ARG A 86 8.88 1.08 7.51
N ASP A 87 9.50 1.72 8.49
CA ASP A 87 9.17 3.08 8.91
C ASP A 87 9.42 4.07 7.75
N ALA A 88 10.52 3.90 7.01
CA ALA A 88 10.81 4.72 5.82
C ALA A 88 9.80 4.52 4.67
N VAL A 89 9.23 3.33 4.51
CA VAL A 89 8.20 3.05 3.51
C VAL A 89 6.83 3.58 3.95
N GLU A 90 6.49 3.46 5.23
CA GLU A 90 5.26 4.02 5.81
C GLU A 90 5.21 5.54 5.67
N ASP A 91 6.34 6.23 5.95
CA ASP A 91 6.50 7.68 5.79
C ASP A 91 6.31 8.19 4.34
N VAL A 92 6.49 7.33 3.34
CA VAL A 92 6.38 7.70 1.92
C VAL A 92 4.93 7.64 1.39
N GLY A 93 3.96 7.23 2.21
CA GLY A 93 2.54 7.35 1.88
C GLY A 93 1.75 6.04 1.90
N ALA A 94 2.20 5.03 2.65
CA ALA A 94 1.46 3.77 2.79
C ALA A 94 0.54 3.74 4.04
N GLN A 95 0.57 4.79 4.87
CA GLN A 95 -0.27 4.91 6.05
C GLN A 95 -1.27 6.07 5.93
N PRO A 96 -2.58 5.83 6.10
CA PRO A 96 -3.55 6.92 6.21
C PRO A 96 -3.32 7.74 7.49
N PRO A 97 -3.57 9.05 7.48
CA PRO A 97 -3.37 9.90 8.65
C PRO A 97 -4.20 9.40 9.85
N ALA A 98 -3.58 9.40 11.03
CA ALA A 98 -4.24 8.98 12.25
C ALA A 98 -5.37 9.96 12.61
N GLY A 99 -6.62 9.56 12.33
CA GLY A 99 -7.82 10.22 12.83
C GLY A 99 -8.68 10.86 11.75
N ARG A 100 -9.65 10.10 11.24
CA ARG A 100 -10.99 10.61 10.91
C ARG A 100 -12.01 9.63 11.48
N HIS A 101 -12.56 10.03 12.63
CA HIS A 101 -13.72 9.42 13.26
C HIS A 101 -15.00 9.74 12.48
#